data_AF-A0A3A1NM95-F1
#
_entry.id   AF-A0A3A1NM95-F1
#
_cell.length_a   1.000
_cell.length_b   1.000
_cell.length_c   1.000
_cell.angle_alpha   90.00
_cell.angle_beta   90.00
_cell.angle_gamma   90.00
#
_symmetry.space_group_name_H-M   'P 1'
#
loop_
_entity.id
_entity.type
_entity.pdbx_description
1 polymer ?
#
loop_
_entity_poly.entity_id
_entity_poly.type
_entity_poly.pdbx_seq_one_letter_code
_entity_poly.pdbx_strand_id
1 'polypeptide(L)'
;MVLSGTIFFVVLTNQVFAQTKYNSILSLPMALPDEKTINISNLPKISEWYQSCKRSEDIKNKSDWGFCSAYLYAVMQHHYDTSLKKCPNISVQEVLNAVDKEALEYQEMYSKPAKGRDGKLIEGARTYQPNTIYEWNRPAFSVLSSVLEKECIL
;
A
#
# COMPACT_ATOMS: atom_id res chain seq x y z
N MET A 1 31.70 -6.00 60.97
CA MET A 1 32.30 -5.75 59.63
C MET A 1 31.21 -5.95 58.60
N VAL A 2 30.87 -4.88 57.89
CA VAL A 2 29.96 -4.88 56.72
C VAL A 2 30.81 -5.19 55.50
N LEU A 3 30.34 -6.07 54.60
CA LEU A 3 30.56 -6.06 53.15
C LEU A 3 29.56 -7.10 52.59
N SER A 4 28.46 -6.69 51.94
CA SER A 4 28.36 -6.34 50.51
C SER A 4 28.77 -7.53 49.61
N GLY A 5 27.97 -8.07 48.70
CA GLY A 5 26.68 -7.65 48.19
C GLY A 5 26.22 -8.57 47.05
N THR A 6 24.99 -8.31 46.60
CA THR A 6 24.39 -8.66 45.30
C THR A 6 24.19 -10.13 44.94
N ILE A 7 22.96 -10.58 45.20
CA ILE A 7 22.26 -11.69 44.55
C ILE A 7 22.01 -11.29 43.09
N PHE A 8 22.56 -12.03 42.13
CA PHE A 8 22.20 -11.90 40.71
C PHE A 8 21.05 -12.86 40.39
N PHE A 9 19.83 -12.31 40.35
CA PHE A 9 18.71 -12.90 39.61
C PHE A 9 19.00 -12.75 38.12
N VAL A 10 19.32 -13.85 37.42
CA VAL A 10 19.26 -13.86 35.96
C VAL A 10 17.82 -14.17 35.55
N VAL A 11 17.15 -13.13 35.08
CA VAL A 11 15.81 -13.16 34.51
C VAL A 11 15.83 -13.92 33.19
N LEU A 12 14.83 -14.78 33.03
CA LEU A 12 14.42 -15.49 31.81
C LEU A 12 14.48 -14.60 30.56
N THR A 13 15.24 -15.01 29.56
CA THR A 13 14.94 -14.66 28.16
C THR A 13 14.77 -15.93 27.35
N ASN A 14 13.50 -16.26 27.10
CA ASN A 14 13.09 -17.14 26.02
C ASN A 14 13.64 -16.58 24.70
N GLN A 15 14.47 -17.34 24.01
CA GLN A 15 14.43 -17.35 22.54
C GLN A 15 14.14 -18.76 22.11
N VAL A 16 12.85 -19.09 22.16
CA VAL A 16 12.27 -20.20 21.43
C VAL A 16 12.68 -20.01 19.98
N PHE A 17 13.55 -20.89 19.50
CA PHE A 17 13.81 -21.13 18.10
C PHE A 17 12.52 -21.69 17.48
N ALA A 18 11.53 -20.83 17.26
CA ALA A 18 10.36 -21.15 16.46
C ALA A 18 10.74 -20.95 14.99
N GLN A 19 11.54 -21.88 14.45
CA GLN A 19 11.51 -22.16 13.01
C GLN A 19 10.17 -22.86 12.71
N THR A 20 9.06 -22.13 12.81
CA THR A 20 7.79 -22.57 12.25
C THR A 20 7.83 -22.26 10.76
N LYS A 21 8.14 -23.30 10.00
CA LYS A 21 7.98 -23.41 8.56
C LYS A 21 6.50 -23.20 8.21
N TYR A 22 6.09 -21.96 7.98
CA TYR A 22 4.75 -21.64 7.49
C TYR A 22 4.66 -22.05 6.01
N ASN A 23 4.20 -23.27 5.75
CA ASN A 23 3.56 -23.61 4.48
C ASN A 23 2.18 -22.92 4.47
N SER A 24 2.16 -21.62 4.20
CA SER A 24 0.94 -20.89 3.85
C SER A 24 1.05 -20.46 2.40
N ILE A 25 0.03 -20.83 1.62
CA ILE A 25 -0.16 -20.48 0.20
C ILE A 25 -0.22 -18.94 0.00
N LEU A 26 -0.18 -18.17 1.08
CA LEU A 26 -0.02 -16.72 1.11
C LEU A 26 1.36 -16.31 1.65
N SER A 27 2.43 -16.76 1.01
CA SER A 27 3.78 -16.26 1.27
C SER A 27 3.95 -14.95 0.51
N LEU A 28 3.36 -13.86 0.99
CA LEU A 28 3.82 -12.54 0.57
C LEU A 28 5.26 -12.40 1.07
N PRO A 29 6.25 -12.18 0.20
CA PRO A 29 7.62 -12.00 0.65
C PRO A 29 7.70 -10.74 1.53
N MET A 30 7.87 -10.93 2.84
CA MET A 30 8.33 -9.91 3.79
C MET A 30 9.84 -9.68 3.58
N ALA A 31 10.16 -9.27 2.37
CA ALA A 31 11.40 -8.63 2.01
C ALA A 31 11.01 -7.80 0.81
N LEU A 32 10.83 -6.49 1.01
CA LEU A 32 10.80 -5.57 -0.12
C LEU A 32 12.15 -5.77 -0.81
N PRO A 33 12.19 -6.34 -2.03
CA PRO A 33 13.43 -6.39 -2.78
C PRO A 33 13.88 -4.94 -2.98
N ASP A 34 15.17 -4.68 -2.90
CA ASP A 34 15.76 -3.41 -3.34
C ASP A 34 15.05 -2.94 -4.61
N GLU A 35 14.76 -1.64 -4.69
CA GLU A 35 13.96 -0.96 -5.73
C GLU A 35 14.34 -1.35 -7.18
N LYS A 36 15.54 -1.92 -7.37
CA LYS A 36 16.08 -2.44 -8.64
C LYS A 36 15.67 -3.88 -9.01
N THR A 37 14.99 -4.60 -8.13
CA THR A 37 14.65 -6.03 -8.29
C THR A 37 13.16 -6.33 -8.28
N ILE A 38 12.32 -5.34 -7.97
CA ILE A 38 10.88 -5.50 -8.10
C ILE A 38 10.57 -5.41 -9.59
N ASN A 39 10.28 -6.55 -10.20
CA ASN A 39 9.70 -6.55 -11.54
C ASN A 39 8.34 -5.85 -11.42
N ILE A 40 8.29 -4.58 -11.80
CA ILE A 40 7.12 -3.69 -11.66
C ILE A 40 5.89 -4.32 -12.34
N SER A 41 6.11 -5.20 -13.34
CA SER A 41 5.08 -5.98 -14.02
C SER A 41 4.34 -7.00 -13.14
N ASN A 42 4.88 -7.38 -11.98
CA ASN A 42 4.26 -8.32 -11.03
C ASN A 42 3.61 -7.62 -9.82
N LEU A 43 3.68 -6.29 -9.74
CA LEU A 43 2.99 -5.55 -8.69
C LEU A 43 1.50 -5.41 -9.04
N PRO A 44 0.60 -5.55 -8.06
CA PRO A 44 -0.82 -5.35 -8.32
C PRO A 44 -1.05 -3.92 -8.79
N LYS A 45 -1.98 -3.76 -9.73
CA LYS A 45 -2.44 -2.44 -10.16
C LYS A 45 -3.33 -1.84 -9.09
N ILE A 46 -3.43 -0.51 -9.06
CA ILE A 46 -4.32 0.15 -8.12
C ILE A 46 -5.78 -0.25 -8.32
N SER A 47 -6.21 -0.54 -9.56
CA SER A 47 -7.55 -1.11 -9.83
C SER A 47 -7.79 -2.46 -9.15
N GLU A 48 -6.80 -3.35 -9.15
CA GLU A 48 -6.92 -4.68 -8.55
C GLU A 48 -7.03 -4.59 -7.03
N TRP A 49 -6.17 -3.75 -6.43
CA TRP A 49 -6.24 -3.47 -4.99
C TRP A 49 -7.58 -2.83 -4.64
N TYR A 50 -7.97 -1.76 -5.34
CA TYR A 50 -9.20 -1.02 -5.06
C TYR A 50 -10.45 -1.89 -5.16
N GLN A 51 -10.58 -2.72 -6.21
CA GLN A 51 -11.74 -3.60 -6.38
C GLN A 51 -11.82 -4.68 -5.29
N SER A 52 -10.68 -5.21 -4.88
CA SER A 52 -10.61 -6.17 -3.77
C SER A 52 -11.03 -5.50 -2.45
N CYS A 53 -10.59 -4.26 -2.23
CA CYS A 53 -10.81 -3.56 -0.97
C CYS A 53 -12.19 -2.91 -0.85
N LYS A 54 -12.80 -2.49 -1.96
CA LYS A 54 -14.16 -1.92 -1.97
C LYS A 54 -15.23 -2.88 -1.46
N ARG A 55 -14.96 -4.18 -1.47
CA ARG A 55 -15.89 -5.24 -1.00
C ARG A 55 -15.44 -5.86 0.32
N SER A 56 -14.36 -5.35 0.92
CA SER A 56 -13.70 -5.98 2.07
C SER A 56 -14.41 -5.75 3.41
N GLU A 57 -15.33 -4.79 3.49
CA GLU A 57 -16.16 -4.54 4.68
C GLU A 57 -17.28 -5.60 4.86
N ASP A 58 -17.61 -6.36 3.82
CA ASP A 58 -18.51 -7.50 3.94
C ASP A 58 -17.81 -8.63 4.71
N ILE A 59 -18.42 -9.08 5.82
CA ILE A 59 -17.89 -10.15 6.70
C ILE A 59 -17.59 -11.46 5.94
N LYS A 60 -18.18 -11.65 4.75
CA LYS A 60 -17.93 -12.80 3.86
C LYS A 60 -16.56 -12.74 3.15
N ASN A 61 -15.90 -11.58 3.13
CA ASN A 61 -14.66 -11.31 2.39
C ASN A 61 -13.47 -11.01 3.32
N LYS A 62 -13.37 -11.70 4.47
CA LYS A 62 -12.24 -11.54 5.42
C LYS A 62 -10.85 -11.72 4.79
N SER A 63 -10.74 -12.56 3.76
CA SER A 63 -9.49 -12.73 2.99
C SER A 63 -9.09 -11.43 2.28
N ASP A 64 -10.06 -10.75 1.68
CA ASP A 64 -9.83 -9.48 0.98
C ASP A 64 -9.48 -8.39 1.99
N TRP A 65 -10.12 -8.35 3.17
CA TRP A 65 -9.74 -7.45 4.26
C TRP A 65 -8.29 -7.67 4.71
N GLY A 66 -7.87 -8.93 4.86
CA GLY A 66 -6.49 -9.29 5.20
C GLY A 66 -5.49 -8.82 4.14
N PHE A 67 -5.80 -9.03 2.86
CA PHE A 67 -5.00 -8.51 1.75
C PHE A 67 -4.90 -6.99 1.77
N CYS A 68 -6.02 -6.28 1.93
CA CYS A 68 -6.08 -4.82 1.91
C CYS A 68 -5.29 -4.19 3.03
N SER A 69 -5.55 -4.63 4.27
CA SER A 69 -4.85 -4.13 5.45
C SER A 69 -3.37 -4.47 5.43
N ALA A 70 -2.98 -5.70 5.10
CA ALA A 70 -1.57 -6.09 5.02
C ALA A 70 -0.81 -5.30 3.95
N TYR A 71 -1.42 -5.04 2.79
CA TYR A 71 -0.80 -4.22 1.74
C TYR A 71 -0.58 -2.79 2.22
N LEU A 72 -1.57 -2.17 2.89
CA LEU A 72 -1.41 -0.84 3.47
C LEU A 72 -0.32 -0.79 4.53
N TYR A 73 -0.28 -1.77 5.44
CA TYR A 73 0.77 -1.85 6.45
C TYR A 73 2.17 -1.96 5.82
N ALA A 74 2.32 -2.72 4.73
CA ALA A 74 3.59 -2.81 4.02
C ALA A 74 4.04 -1.46 3.43
N VAL A 75 3.10 -0.68 2.87
CA VAL A 75 3.40 0.66 2.35
C VAL A 75 3.76 1.62 3.50
N MET A 76 3.01 1.59 4.61
CA MET A 76 3.30 2.42 5.78
C MET A 76 4.67 2.07 6.40
N GLN A 77 5.00 0.78 6.48
CA GLN A 77 6.30 0.32 6.96
C GLN A 77 7.43 0.82 6.05
N HIS A 78 7.25 0.77 4.73
CA HIS A 78 8.23 1.33 3.80
C HIS A 78 8.46 2.84 4.02
N HIS A 79 7.40 3.63 4.23
CA HIS A 79 7.55 5.04 4.58
C HIS A 79 8.32 5.25 5.88
N TYR A 80 8.04 4.43 6.90
CA TYR A 80 8.77 4.48 8.16
C TYR A 80 10.26 4.14 7.95
N ASP A 81 10.57 3.09 7.21
CA ASP A 81 11.95 2.65 6.98
C ASP A 81 12.76 3.66 6.15
N THR A 82 12.11 4.36 5.22
CA THR A 82 12.77 5.32 4.32
C THR A 82 12.86 6.74 4.87
N SER A 83 11.86 7.19 5.62
CA SER A 83 11.72 8.58 6.04
C SER A 83 11.68 8.79 7.56
N LEU A 84 11.61 7.72 8.34
CA LEU A 84 11.36 7.72 9.80
C LEU A 84 10.05 8.38 10.23
N LYS A 85 9.17 8.74 9.28
CA LYS A 85 7.85 9.27 9.55
C LYS A 85 6.89 8.16 9.94
N LYS A 86 6.05 8.43 10.93
CA LYS A 86 4.99 7.52 11.35
C LYS A 86 3.69 7.91 10.65
N CYS A 87 3.06 6.92 10.05
CA CYS A 87 1.74 7.09 9.46
C CYS A 87 0.66 6.93 10.55
N PRO A 88 -0.38 7.78 10.57
CA PRO A 88 -1.48 7.64 11.50
C PRO A 88 -2.23 6.33 11.26
N ASN A 89 -3.05 5.92 12.24
CA ASN A 89 -3.92 4.76 12.06
C ASN A 89 -5.05 5.13 11.09
N ILE A 90 -4.87 4.79 9.81
CA ILE A 90 -5.79 5.07 8.73
C ILE A 90 -6.55 3.80 8.35
N SER A 91 -7.87 3.91 8.18
CA SER A 91 -8.70 2.81 7.74
C SER A 91 -8.56 2.56 6.23
N VAL A 92 -8.84 1.32 5.81
CA VAL A 92 -8.88 0.98 4.38
C VAL A 92 -9.86 1.88 3.62
N GLN A 93 -11.01 2.21 4.23
CA GLN A 93 -12.03 3.05 3.62
C GLN A 93 -11.57 4.50 3.42
N GLU A 94 -10.82 5.06 4.37
CA GLU A 94 -10.21 6.39 4.21
C GLU A 94 -9.21 6.40 3.05
N VAL A 95 -8.39 5.35 2.92
CA VAL A 95 -7.45 5.23 1.80
C VAL A 95 -8.18 5.05 0.47
N LEU A 96 -9.27 4.28 0.41
CA LEU A 96 -10.09 4.15 -0.81
C LEU A 96 -10.62 5.51 -1.28
N ASN A 97 -11.15 6.32 -0.36
CA ASN A 97 -11.63 7.66 -0.67
C ASN A 97 -10.49 8.57 -1.18
N ALA A 98 -9.30 8.47 -0.60
CA ALA A 98 -8.14 9.24 -1.02
C ALA A 98 -7.60 8.79 -2.40
N VAL A 99 -7.65 7.49 -2.70
CA VAL A 99 -7.31 6.93 -4.01
C VAL A 99 -8.30 7.42 -5.08
N ASP A 100 -9.60 7.46 -4.79
CA ASP A 100 -10.60 8.01 -5.72
C ASP A 100 -10.29 9.49 -6.06
N LYS A 101 -9.95 10.29 -5.06
CA LYS A 101 -9.57 11.69 -5.26
C LYS A 101 -8.29 11.83 -6.08
N GLU A 102 -7.26 11.05 -5.76
CA GLU A 102 -5.99 11.07 -6.48
C GLU A 102 -6.15 10.62 -7.94
N ALA A 103 -7.00 9.62 -8.21
CA ALA A 103 -7.29 9.15 -9.55
C ALA A 103 -7.96 10.23 -10.41
N LEU A 104 -8.89 11.00 -9.84
CA LEU A 104 -9.52 12.15 -10.51
C LEU A 104 -8.50 13.25 -10.80
N GLU A 105 -7.70 13.63 -9.82
CA GLU A 105 -6.63 14.64 -9.97
C GLU A 105 -5.63 14.24 -11.07
N TYR A 106 -5.19 12.97 -11.06
CA TYR A 106 -4.30 12.43 -12.07
C TYR A 106 -4.94 12.47 -13.47
N GLN A 107 -6.19 12.03 -13.59
CA GLN A 107 -6.90 12.05 -14.86
C GLN A 107 -7.00 13.48 -15.42
N GLU A 108 -7.33 14.47 -14.59
CA GLU A 108 -7.41 15.87 -15.02
C GLU A 108 -6.05 16.43 -15.45
N MET A 109 -4.98 16.06 -14.74
CA MET A 109 -3.61 16.52 -15.05
C MET A 109 -3.09 15.95 -16.38
N TYR A 110 -3.41 14.68 -16.68
CA TYR A 110 -2.79 13.95 -17.78
C TYR A 110 -3.73 13.65 -18.96
N SER A 111 -4.97 14.10 -18.92
CA SER A 111 -5.91 13.88 -20.02
C SER A 111 -6.81 15.08 -20.26
N LYS A 112 -7.30 15.21 -21.48
CA LYS A 112 -8.26 16.23 -21.90
C LYS A 112 -9.53 15.59 -22.44
N PRO A 113 -10.68 16.29 -22.43
CA PRO A 113 -11.89 15.81 -23.08
C PRO A 113 -11.62 15.38 -24.53
N ALA A 114 -12.08 14.19 -24.90
CA ALA A 114 -11.90 13.66 -26.25
C ALA A 114 -12.79 14.42 -27.24
N LYS A 115 -12.28 14.62 -28.46
CA LYS A 115 -13.02 15.23 -29.57
C LYS A 115 -13.22 14.21 -30.68
N GLY A 116 -14.45 14.15 -31.20
CA GLY A 116 -14.78 13.40 -32.40
C GLY A 116 -14.10 13.98 -33.64
N ARG A 117 -14.21 13.27 -34.76
CA ARG A 117 -13.69 13.76 -36.06
C ARG A 117 -14.35 15.06 -36.51
N ASP A 118 -15.56 15.32 -36.02
CA ASP A 118 -16.34 16.54 -36.24
C ASP A 118 -15.97 17.69 -35.30
N GLY A 119 -14.97 17.49 -34.42
CA GLY A 119 -14.52 18.47 -33.45
C GLY A 119 -15.41 18.61 -32.21
N LYS A 120 -16.54 17.87 -32.13
CA LYS A 120 -17.44 17.89 -30.97
C LYS A 120 -16.86 17.06 -29.83
N LEU A 121 -17.20 17.47 -28.60
CA LEU A 121 -16.84 16.71 -27.41
C LEU A 121 -17.59 15.37 -27.41
N ILE A 122 -16.85 14.30 -27.14
CA ILE A 122 -17.44 12.98 -26.87
C ILE A 122 -17.66 12.89 -25.36
N GLU A 123 -18.92 12.74 -24.96
CA GLU A 123 -19.30 12.68 -23.55
C GLU A 123 -18.61 11.50 -22.85
N GLY A 124 -18.05 11.75 -21.66
CA GLY A 124 -17.35 10.75 -20.84
C GLY A 124 -16.01 10.26 -21.38
N ALA A 125 -15.65 10.55 -22.62
CA ALA A 125 -14.39 10.11 -23.21
C ALA A 125 -13.27 11.13 -23.01
N ARG A 126 -12.06 10.64 -22.71
CA ARG A 126 -10.86 11.46 -22.54
C ARG A 126 -9.72 10.96 -23.40
N THR A 127 -8.87 11.88 -23.83
CA THR A 127 -7.62 11.60 -24.55
C THR A 127 -6.46 11.89 -23.61
N TYR A 128 -5.70 10.85 -23.30
CA TYR A 128 -4.50 10.94 -22.48
C TYR A 128 -3.35 11.55 -23.27
N GLN A 129 -2.45 12.22 -22.55
CA GLN A 129 -1.17 12.65 -23.11
C GLN A 129 -0.36 11.44 -23.60
N PRO A 130 0.50 11.59 -24.62
CA PRO A 130 1.34 10.51 -25.10
C PRO A 130 2.21 9.93 -23.96
N ASN A 131 2.37 8.60 -23.94
CA ASN A 131 3.16 7.86 -22.96
C ASN A 131 2.64 7.92 -21.50
N THR A 132 1.40 8.36 -21.28
CA THR A 132 0.80 8.33 -19.93
C THR A 132 0.05 7.02 -19.67
N ILE A 133 0.30 6.42 -18.52
CA ILE A 133 -0.45 5.26 -18.02
C ILE A 133 -1.79 5.75 -17.46
N TYR A 134 -2.87 5.04 -17.79
CA TYR A 134 -4.20 5.28 -17.20
C TYR A 134 -4.14 5.22 -15.66
N GLU A 135 -4.83 6.13 -14.96
CA GLU A 135 -4.72 6.31 -13.51
C GLU A 135 -4.88 5.00 -12.73
N TRP A 136 -5.83 4.15 -13.14
CA TRP A 136 -6.14 2.88 -12.48
C TRP A 136 -5.25 1.71 -12.88
N ASN A 137 -4.41 1.87 -13.91
CA ASN A 137 -3.43 0.87 -14.34
C ASN A 137 -2.04 1.09 -13.73
N ARG A 138 -1.86 2.15 -12.93
CA ARG A 138 -0.61 2.41 -12.22
C ARG A 138 -0.37 1.39 -11.10
N PRO A 139 0.89 1.13 -10.72
CA PRO A 139 1.22 0.22 -9.63
C PRO A 139 0.57 0.67 -8.31
N ALA A 140 -0.09 -0.25 -7.61
CA ALA A 140 -0.78 0.06 -6.36
C ALA A 140 0.16 0.65 -5.31
N PHE A 141 1.36 0.08 -5.16
CA PHE A 141 2.36 0.57 -4.21
C PHE A 141 2.68 2.06 -4.41
N SER A 142 2.93 2.48 -5.66
CA SER A 142 3.28 3.87 -5.97
C SER A 142 2.13 4.84 -5.67
N VAL A 143 0.90 4.46 -6.02
CA VAL A 143 -0.29 5.29 -5.78
C VAL A 143 -0.58 5.39 -4.28
N LEU A 144 -0.61 4.25 -3.58
CA LEU A 144 -0.85 4.20 -2.14
C LEU A 144 0.24 4.92 -1.36
N SER A 145 1.50 4.82 -1.80
CA SER A 145 2.61 5.55 -1.20
C SER A 145 2.43 7.06 -1.36
N SER A 146 2.06 7.55 -2.54
CA SER A 146 1.78 8.98 -2.76
C SER A 146 0.59 9.50 -1.94
N VAL A 147 -0.44 8.66 -1.76
CA VAL A 147 -1.59 8.98 -0.92
C VAL A 147 -1.17 9.07 0.55
N LEU A 148 -0.41 8.09 1.05
CA LEU A 148 0.00 8.01 2.45
C LEU A 148 1.08 9.01 2.81
N GLU A 149 1.95 9.40 1.88
CA GLU A 149 3.02 10.38 2.14
C GLU A 149 2.48 11.70 2.70
N LYS A 150 1.28 12.11 2.28
CA LYS A 150 0.60 13.31 2.76
C LYS A 150 0.10 13.18 4.20
N GLU A 151 -0.15 11.96 4.66
CA GLU A 151 -0.72 11.64 5.96
C GLU A 151 0.34 11.29 7.00
N CYS A 152 1.50 10.79 6.59
CA CYS A 152 2.58 10.39 7.50
C CYS A 152 3.35 11.62 8.04
N ILE A 153 3.47 11.70 9.36
CA ILE A 153 4.09 12.82 10.09
C ILE A 153 5.30 12.35 10.91
N LEU A 154 6.19 13.28 11.27
CA LEU A 154 7.36 13.02 12.12
C LEU A 154 6.96 12.72 13.58
#